data_AF-A0A7K0X5K5-F1
#
_entry.id   AF-A0A7K0X5K5-F1
#
_cell.length_a   1.000
_cell.length_b   1.000
_cell.length_c   1.000
_cell.angle_alpha   90.00
_cell.angle_beta   90.00
_cell.angle_gamma   90.00
#
_symmetry.space_group_name_H-M   'P 1'
#
loop_
_entity.id
_entity.type
_entity.pdbx_description
1 polymer ?
#
loop_
_entity_poly.entity_id
_entity_poly.type
_entity_poly.pdbx_seq_one_letter_code
_entity_poly.pdbx_strand_id
1 'polypeptide(L)'
;MRLSIDRIEMPGFGLIPLSRRPTPGDGTDGFAFGVTSGGEWGGDQLPAGAESDRWSWWIARDDSPLLPVRSVSLVFRVVDVVGPLRMLRHGYQSWSPSDVAVFGRDRDRSLAPGSIEMIRAINQADQRIVEVDDELRSEWLTVLVDDSDNPILVGFANGKNHDGTMRLRTGPTGTELWCEAFLGDVI
;
A
#
# COMPACT_ATOMS: atom_id res chain seq x y z
N MET A 1 9.64 -4.14 -16.17
CA MET A 1 8.59 -3.66 -15.23
C MET A 1 8.87 -2.27 -14.65
N ARG A 2 7.80 -1.48 -14.39
CA ARG A 2 7.81 -0.21 -13.62
C ARG A 2 6.52 -0.03 -12.80
N LEU A 3 6.54 0.86 -11.80
CA LEU A 3 5.34 1.28 -11.05
C LEU A 3 4.88 2.67 -11.50
N SER A 4 3.60 2.83 -11.73
CA SER A 4 2.96 4.11 -12.02
C SER A 4 1.84 4.36 -11.01
N ILE A 5 1.89 5.47 -10.27
CA ILE A 5 0.77 5.80 -9.36
C ILE A 5 -0.48 6.01 -10.19
N ASP A 6 -1.55 5.37 -9.74
CA ASP A 6 -2.86 5.47 -10.35
C ASP A 6 -3.78 6.32 -9.48
N ARG A 7 -3.92 5.97 -8.19
CA ARG A 7 -4.90 6.58 -7.29
C ARG A 7 -4.58 6.38 -5.82
N ILE A 8 -5.32 7.08 -4.96
CA ILE A 8 -5.41 6.84 -3.52
C ILE A 8 -6.77 6.24 -3.21
N GLU A 9 -6.81 5.25 -2.32
CA GLU A 9 -8.03 4.56 -1.94
C GLU A 9 -8.19 4.39 -0.43
N MET A 10 -9.42 4.50 0.05
CA MET A 10 -9.79 4.35 1.45
C MET A 10 -10.96 3.38 1.55
N PRO A 11 -10.80 2.18 2.12
CA PRO A 11 -11.90 1.24 2.21
C PRO A 11 -13.11 1.85 2.93
N GLY A 12 -14.27 1.88 2.26
CA GLY A 12 -15.50 2.52 2.76
C GLY A 12 -15.72 3.96 2.32
N PHE A 13 -14.74 4.56 1.63
CA PHE A 13 -14.82 5.87 0.99
C PHE A 13 -14.48 5.75 -0.50
N GLY A 14 -15.09 6.57 -1.33
CA GLY A 14 -14.90 6.50 -2.79
C GLY A 14 -13.46 6.76 -3.23
N LEU A 15 -13.16 6.44 -4.50
CA LEU A 15 -11.86 6.71 -5.11
C LEU A 15 -11.54 8.21 -5.08
N ILE A 16 -10.34 8.56 -4.63
CA ILE A 16 -9.86 9.94 -4.66
C ILE A 16 -8.84 10.07 -5.79
N PRO A 17 -9.19 10.72 -6.90
CA PRO A 17 -8.23 10.97 -7.96
C PRO A 17 -7.10 11.86 -7.43
N LEU A 18 -5.87 11.62 -7.90
CA LEU A 18 -4.73 12.46 -7.56
C LEU A 18 -5.01 13.90 -8.00
N SER A 19 -5.25 14.79 -7.04
CA SER A 19 -5.36 16.22 -7.28
C SER A 19 -4.04 16.90 -6.92
N ARG A 20 -3.72 17.95 -7.67
CA ARG A 20 -2.62 18.86 -7.34
C ARG A 20 -3.03 19.65 -6.09
N ARG A 21 -2.08 19.85 -5.17
CA ARG A 21 -2.15 20.66 -3.94
C ARG A 21 -3.38 21.61 -3.85
N PRO A 22 -4.26 21.48 -2.84
CA PRO A 22 -5.10 22.58 -2.40
C PRO A 22 -4.21 23.69 -1.83
N THR A 23 -4.38 24.89 -2.33
CA THR A 23 -3.75 26.11 -1.81
C THR A 23 -4.55 26.56 -0.58
N PRO A 24 -3.91 27.09 0.49
CA PRO A 24 -4.65 27.72 1.58
C PRO A 24 -5.58 28.80 1.01
N GLY A 25 -6.89 28.61 1.16
CA GLY A 25 -7.93 29.48 0.58
C GLY A 25 -8.83 28.82 -0.46
N ASP A 26 -8.55 27.58 -0.89
CA ASP A 26 -9.31 26.90 -1.95
C ASP A 26 -10.68 26.35 -1.49
N GLY A 27 -11.10 26.61 -0.25
CA GLY A 27 -12.48 26.35 0.22
C GLY A 27 -12.92 24.89 0.11
N THR A 28 -12.01 23.93 0.27
CA THR A 28 -12.38 22.53 0.40
C THR A 28 -12.74 22.25 1.85
N ASP A 29 -14.03 22.26 2.16
CA ASP A 29 -14.55 21.54 3.32
C ASP A 29 -14.30 20.04 3.06
N GLY A 30 -13.38 19.42 3.80
CA GLY A 30 -13.02 18.02 3.65
C GLY A 30 -11.52 17.71 3.79
N PHE A 31 -11.24 16.43 4.08
CA PHE A 31 -9.89 15.86 4.18
C PHE A 31 -9.00 16.23 2.98
N ALA A 32 -7.81 16.73 3.27
CA ALA A 32 -6.82 17.01 2.23
C ALA A 32 -5.83 15.84 2.12
N PHE A 33 -5.53 15.48 0.87
CA PHE A 33 -4.59 14.42 0.51
C PHE A 33 -3.54 14.99 -0.42
N GLY A 34 -2.28 14.64 -0.18
CA GLY A 34 -1.19 15.00 -1.08
C GLY A 34 -0.25 13.83 -1.27
N VAL A 35 0.21 13.65 -2.50
CA VAL A 35 1.35 12.79 -2.85
C VAL A 35 2.46 13.71 -3.33
N THR A 36 3.67 13.55 -2.82
CA THR A 36 4.85 14.27 -3.31
C THR A 36 5.92 13.29 -3.77
N SER A 37 6.65 13.68 -4.81
CA SER A 37 7.89 13.01 -5.20
C SER A 37 9.09 13.78 -4.63
N GLY A 38 9.91 13.13 -3.78
CA GLY A 38 11.17 13.68 -3.22
C GLY A 38 11.10 14.32 -1.80
N GLY A 39 12.18 14.18 -1.02
CA GLY A 39 12.52 14.96 0.19
C GLY A 39 12.57 14.25 1.57
N GLU A 40 13.48 14.69 2.45
CA GLU A 40 13.64 14.26 3.87
C GLU A 40 12.56 14.85 4.82
N TRP A 41 12.30 14.15 5.91
CA TRP A 41 11.39 14.55 7.00
C TRP A 41 12.06 15.52 7.99
N GLY A 42 11.48 16.69 8.21
CA GLY A 42 11.84 17.58 9.32
C GLY A 42 11.01 18.88 9.41
N GLY A 43 10.07 18.94 10.37
CA GLY A 43 9.33 20.16 10.75
C GLY A 43 8.14 20.52 9.85
N ASP A 44 7.34 21.52 10.27
CA ASP A 44 6.15 22.09 9.60
C ASP A 44 6.41 22.68 8.18
N GLN A 45 7.48 22.26 7.51
CA GLN A 45 7.81 22.66 6.15
C GLN A 45 7.70 21.48 5.20
N LEU A 46 6.86 21.66 4.18
CA LEU A 46 6.76 20.78 3.02
C LEU A 46 8.14 20.69 2.33
N PRO A 47 8.67 19.49 2.04
CA PRO A 47 9.96 19.38 1.38
C PRO A 47 9.91 19.98 -0.03
N ALA A 48 10.84 20.89 -0.30
CA ALA A 48 11.13 21.38 -1.63
C ALA A 48 12.30 20.57 -2.23
N GLY A 49 12.07 19.86 -3.33
CA GLY A 49 13.13 19.20 -4.09
C GLY A 49 12.66 17.89 -4.72
N ALA A 50 12.39 17.92 -6.03
CA ALA A 50 12.10 16.75 -6.83
C ALA A 50 13.41 16.17 -7.38
N GLU A 51 13.95 15.17 -6.70
CA GLU A 51 14.83 14.16 -7.30
C GLU A 51 14.27 12.75 -6.99
N SER A 52 14.56 11.83 -7.90
CA SER A 52 13.80 10.67 -8.39
C SER A 52 13.51 9.50 -7.42
N ASP A 53 12.52 8.67 -7.80
CA ASP A 53 12.19 7.31 -7.31
C ASP A 53 11.55 7.16 -5.91
N ARG A 54 11.21 8.25 -5.22
CA ARG A 54 10.53 8.18 -3.92
C ARG A 54 9.22 8.95 -3.92
N TRP A 55 8.18 8.28 -3.45
CA TRP A 55 6.85 8.84 -3.28
C TRP A 55 6.54 8.94 -1.79
N SER A 56 6.02 10.09 -1.37
CA SER A 56 5.46 10.30 -0.04
C SER A 56 4.00 10.69 -0.16
N TRP A 57 3.21 10.41 0.86
CA TRP A 57 1.83 10.87 0.94
C TRP A 57 1.49 11.31 2.37
N TRP A 58 0.46 12.14 2.49
CA TRP A 58 -0.05 12.62 3.77
C TRP A 58 -1.57 12.71 3.78
N ILE A 59 -2.14 12.66 4.99
CA ILE A 59 -3.56 12.89 5.27
C ILE A 59 -3.62 13.99 6.32
N ALA A 60 -4.31 15.08 6.03
CA ALA A 60 -4.65 16.08 7.04
C ALA A 60 -6.15 16.05 7.26
N ARG A 61 -6.53 16.08 8.54
CA ARG A 61 -7.90 16.26 8.98
C ARG A 61 -8.16 17.77 9.13
N ASP A 62 -9.31 18.24 8.65
CA ASP A 62 -9.88 19.53 9.04
C ASP A 62 -10.83 19.34 10.24
N ASP A 63 -11.62 20.35 10.59
CA ASP A 63 -12.55 20.28 11.73
C ASP A 63 -13.81 19.42 11.44
N SER A 64 -13.78 18.54 10.44
CA SER A 64 -14.86 17.64 10.06
C SER A 64 -15.15 16.56 11.12
N PRO A 65 -16.40 16.04 11.19
CA PRO A 65 -16.77 14.97 12.12
C PRO A 65 -15.94 13.69 11.91
N LEU A 66 -15.76 12.93 13.00
CA LEU A 66 -14.98 11.69 13.03
C LEU A 66 -15.55 10.66 12.03
N LEU A 67 -14.80 10.40 10.97
CA LEU A 67 -15.02 9.27 10.08
C LEU A 67 -14.07 8.13 10.47
N PRO A 68 -14.56 6.90 10.66
CA PRO A 68 -13.72 5.77 11.02
C PRO A 68 -12.93 5.29 9.79
N VAL A 69 -11.83 5.97 9.47
CA VAL A 69 -10.87 5.53 8.46
C VAL A 69 -9.87 4.61 9.15
N ARG A 70 -9.94 3.31 8.85
CA ARG A 70 -9.01 2.30 9.40
C ARG A 70 -7.71 2.16 8.60
N SER A 71 -7.73 2.53 7.33
CA SER A 71 -6.59 2.35 6.44
C SER A 71 -6.68 3.24 5.20
N VAL A 72 -5.51 3.49 4.61
CA VAL A 72 -5.35 4.23 3.36
C VAL A 72 -4.37 3.50 2.46
N SER A 73 -4.70 3.39 1.19
CA SER A 73 -3.90 2.73 0.17
C SER A 73 -3.40 3.70 -0.88
N LEU A 74 -2.10 3.66 -1.17
CA LEU A 74 -1.57 4.17 -2.43
C LEU A 74 -1.59 3.03 -3.45
N VAL A 75 -2.26 3.24 -4.59
CA VAL A 75 -2.41 2.20 -5.62
C VAL A 75 -1.53 2.53 -6.82
N PHE A 76 -0.67 1.57 -7.16
CA PHE A 76 0.20 1.62 -8.31
C PHE A 76 -0.27 0.62 -9.36
N ARG A 77 -0.29 1.04 -10.62
CA ARG A 77 -0.30 0.10 -11.75
C ARG A 77 1.10 -0.46 -11.94
N VAL A 78 1.19 -1.79 -12.09
CA VAL A 78 2.41 -2.50 -12.45
C VAL A 78 2.43 -2.66 -13.96
N VAL A 79 3.31 -1.92 -14.63
CA VAL A 79 3.36 -1.83 -16.10
C VAL A 79 4.63 -2.47 -16.66
N ASP A 80 4.61 -2.77 -17.95
CA ASP A 80 5.74 -3.33 -18.70
C ASP A 80 6.31 -4.61 -18.07
N VAL A 81 5.43 -5.49 -17.58
CA VAL A 81 5.80 -6.79 -17.00
C VAL A 81 6.19 -7.76 -18.12
N VAL A 82 7.35 -8.39 -18.00
CA VAL A 82 7.84 -9.41 -18.93
C VAL A 82 7.76 -10.78 -18.26
N GLY A 83 6.90 -11.67 -18.77
CA GLY A 83 6.76 -13.02 -18.22
C GLY A 83 6.06 -13.05 -16.85
N PRO A 84 6.28 -14.12 -16.05
CA PRO A 84 5.64 -14.26 -14.74
C PRO A 84 6.14 -13.22 -13.72
N LEU A 85 5.20 -12.55 -13.08
CA LEU A 85 5.49 -11.63 -11.98
C LEU A 85 5.62 -12.41 -10.66
N ARG A 86 6.74 -12.22 -9.97
CA ARG A 86 7.07 -12.84 -8.69
C ARG A 86 7.11 -11.78 -7.61
N MET A 87 6.58 -12.11 -6.44
CA MET A 87 6.47 -11.24 -5.28
C MET A 87 7.14 -11.90 -4.08
N LEU A 88 8.05 -11.20 -3.42
CA LEU A 88 8.47 -11.55 -2.06
C LEU A 88 7.27 -11.28 -1.13
N ARG A 89 6.80 -12.32 -0.45
CA ARG A 89 5.81 -12.24 0.63
C ARG A 89 6.55 -12.23 1.96
N HIS A 90 6.88 -11.03 2.43
CA HIS A 90 7.51 -10.79 3.71
C HIS A 90 6.49 -10.95 4.84
N GLY A 91 6.87 -11.67 5.90
CA GLY A 91 6.02 -11.90 7.07
C GLY A 91 5.96 -10.68 7.99
N TYR A 92 4.92 -10.60 8.82
CA TYR A 92 4.71 -9.46 9.73
C TYR A 92 5.71 -9.43 10.89
N GLN A 93 5.95 -10.59 11.52
CA GLN A 93 6.78 -10.74 12.72
C GLN A 93 8.02 -11.59 12.45
N SER A 94 8.95 -11.62 13.40
CA SER A 94 10.22 -12.36 13.30
C SER A 94 10.06 -13.87 13.07
N TRP A 95 8.91 -14.44 13.42
CA TRP A 95 8.57 -15.86 13.20
C TRP A 95 7.56 -16.07 12.08
N SER A 96 7.07 -14.99 11.47
CA SER A 96 6.12 -15.07 10.38
C SER A 96 6.84 -15.61 9.14
N PRO A 97 6.25 -16.58 8.41
CA PRO A 97 6.92 -17.14 7.26
C PRO A 97 7.16 -16.07 6.20
N SER A 98 8.27 -16.17 5.47
CA SER A 98 8.57 -15.33 4.31
C SER A 98 8.97 -16.21 3.14
N ASP A 99 8.44 -15.95 1.95
CA ASP A 99 8.78 -16.72 0.74
C ASP A 99 8.53 -15.89 -0.53
N VAL A 100 8.69 -16.52 -1.69
CA VAL A 100 8.38 -15.92 -2.99
C VAL A 100 7.17 -16.62 -3.57
N ALA A 101 6.22 -15.82 -4.10
CA ALA A 101 5.04 -16.30 -4.80
C ALA A 101 4.99 -15.76 -6.23
N VAL A 102 4.44 -16.56 -7.14
CA VAL A 102 4.16 -16.19 -8.54
C VAL A 102 2.71 -15.71 -8.63
N PHE A 103 2.53 -14.46 -9.05
CA PHE A 103 1.22 -13.84 -9.21
C PHE A 103 0.37 -14.56 -10.26
N GLY A 104 -0.91 -14.77 -9.95
CA GLY A 104 -1.85 -15.54 -10.78
C GLY A 104 -1.66 -17.07 -10.73
N ARG A 105 -0.69 -17.58 -9.97
CA ARG A 105 -0.46 -19.02 -9.78
C ARG A 105 -0.54 -19.45 -8.31
N ASP A 106 0.18 -18.75 -7.44
CA ASP A 106 0.16 -19.01 -6.01
C ASP A 106 -0.99 -18.27 -5.34
N ARG A 107 -1.45 -18.78 -4.19
CA ARG A 107 -2.56 -18.19 -3.41
C ARG A 107 -2.05 -17.54 -2.13
N ASP A 108 -2.80 -16.56 -1.63
CA ASP A 108 -2.54 -15.95 -0.32
C ASP A 108 -2.63 -16.97 0.82
N ARG A 109 -1.80 -16.78 1.86
CA ARG A 109 -1.78 -17.67 3.03
C ARG A 109 -3.02 -17.56 3.92
N SER A 110 -3.83 -16.50 3.79
CA SER A 110 -5.15 -16.46 4.44
C SER A 110 -6.13 -17.49 3.90
N LEU A 111 -5.91 -17.98 2.68
CA LEU A 111 -6.74 -19.01 2.04
C LEU A 111 -6.26 -20.43 2.34
N ALA A 112 -5.11 -20.58 3.01
CA ALA A 112 -4.55 -21.89 3.31
C ALA A 112 -5.41 -22.64 4.35
N PRO A 113 -5.59 -23.97 4.21
CA PRO A 113 -6.18 -24.79 5.27
C PRO A 113 -5.42 -24.60 6.58
N GLY A 114 -6.14 -24.29 7.67
CA GLY A 114 -5.53 -23.99 8.98
C GLY A 114 -5.23 -22.51 9.23
N SER A 115 -5.50 -21.63 8.26
CA SER A 115 -5.44 -20.17 8.44
C SER A 115 -6.65 -19.66 9.23
N ILE A 116 -6.78 -20.09 10.48
CA ILE A 116 -7.79 -19.60 11.41
C ILE A 116 -7.47 -18.17 11.84
N GLU A 117 -8.48 -17.44 12.31
CA GLU A 117 -8.35 -16.04 12.71
C GLU A 117 -7.18 -15.79 13.66
N MET A 118 -7.02 -16.63 14.69
CA MET A 118 -5.89 -16.54 15.62
C MET A 118 -4.52 -16.63 14.92
N ILE A 119 -4.36 -17.50 13.93
CA ILE A 119 -3.09 -17.66 13.20
C ILE A 119 -2.83 -16.45 12.30
N ARG A 120 -3.88 -15.86 11.71
CA ARG A 120 -3.75 -14.62 10.92
C ARG A 120 -3.39 -13.44 11.82
N ALA A 121 -4.06 -13.33 12.97
CA ALA A 121 -3.81 -12.28 13.97
C ALA A 121 -2.36 -12.20 14.45
N ILE A 122 -1.67 -13.34 14.51
CA ILE A 122 -0.27 -13.41 14.96
C ILE A 122 0.72 -13.14 13.80
N ASN A 123 0.32 -13.39 12.54
CA ASN A 123 1.25 -13.41 11.41
C ASN A 123 1.06 -12.31 10.37
N GLN A 124 0.00 -11.51 10.47
CA GLN A 124 -0.40 -10.54 9.45
C GLN A 124 -0.75 -9.21 10.12
N ALA A 125 -0.34 -8.10 9.50
CA ALA A 125 -0.81 -6.78 9.90
C ALA A 125 -2.33 -6.67 9.72
N ASP A 126 -2.84 -7.25 8.63
CA ASP A 126 -4.27 -7.41 8.40
C ASP A 126 -4.73 -8.86 8.54
N GLN A 127 -5.56 -9.08 9.55
CA GLN A 127 -6.09 -10.40 9.89
C GLN A 127 -7.21 -10.87 8.95
N ARG A 128 -7.69 -9.99 8.05
CA ARG A 128 -8.73 -10.34 7.08
C ARG A 128 -8.22 -11.38 6.08
N ILE A 129 -9.16 -12.18 5.61
CA ILE A 129 -8.94 -13.03 4.43
C ILE A 129 -8.96 -12.11 3.21
N VAL A 130 -8.11 -12.41 2.22
CA VAL A 130 -8.14 -11.68 0.94
C VAL A 130 -9.53 -11.77 0.31
N GLU A 131 -9.98 -10.66 -0.29
CA GLU A 131 -11.31 -10.59 -0.89
C GLU A 131 -11.34 -11.14 -2.32
N VAL A 132 -10.18 -11.23 -2.98
CA VAL A 132 -10.03 -11.70 -4.36
C VAL A 132 -9.07 -12.88 -4.40
N ASP A 133 -9.40 -13.91 -5.18
CA ASP A 133 -8.69 -15.20 -5.20
C ASP A 133 -7.23 -15.12 -5.69
N ASP A 134 -6.90 -14.14 -6.53
CA ASP A 134 -5.57 -13.92 -7.10
C ASP A 134 -4.72 -12.94 -6.28
N GLU A 135 -5.27 -12.37 -5.21
CA GLU A 135 -4.55 -11.42 -4.36
C GLU A 135 -3.39 -12.12 -3.63
N LEU A 136 -2.21 -11.48 -3.63
CA LEU A 136 -1.05 -11.86 -2.84
C LEU A 136 -0.70 -10.73 -1.88
N ARG A 137 -0.35 -11.08 -0.63
CA ARG A 137 0.03 -10.10 0.38
C ARG A 137 1.47 -10.22 0.85
N SER A 138 2.02 -9.07 1.22
CA SER A 138 3.34 -8.95 1.84
C SER A 138 3.31 -7.82 2.86
N GLU A 139 3.88 -8.08 4.04
CA GLU A 139 3.85 -7.16 5.16
C GLU A 139 5.10 -6.28 5.16
N TRP A 140 4.94 -4.98 5.40
CA TRP A 140 5.99 -3.95 5.47
C TRP A 140 6.77 -3.63 4.20
N LEU A 141 7.33 -4.64 3.54
CA LEU A 141 8.05 -4.51 2.28
C LEU A 141 7.73 -5.66 1.33
N THR A 142 7.99 -5.47 0.05
CA THR A 142 7.97 -6.51 -0.97
C THR A 142 9.00 -6.19 -2.05
N VAL A 143 9.40 -7.23 -2.76
CA VAL A 143 10.20 -7.13 -3.97
C VAL A 143 9.41 -7.76 -5.09
N LEU A 144 9.18 -7.01 -6.16
CA LEU A 144 8.57 -7.49 -7.39
C LEU A 144 9.66 -7.80 -8.41
N VAL A 145 9.61 -8.97 -9.02
CA VAL A 145 10.58 -9.42 -10.04
C VAL A 145 9.84 -10.09 -11.20
N ASP A 146 10.14 -9.68 -12.42
CA ASP A 146 9.69 -10.33 -13.66
C ASP A 146 10.89 -10.97 -14.38
N ASP A 147 10.71 -11.53 -15.58
CA ASP A 147 11.81 -12.16 -16.32
C ASP A 147 12.80 -11.14 -16.95
N SER A 148 12.60 -9.83 -16.74
CA SER A 148 13.56 -8.79 -17.13
C SER A 148 14.69 -8.58 -16.10
N ASP A 149 14.63 -9.29 -14.96
CA ASP A 149 15.63 -9.28 -13.87
C ASP A 149 15.95 -7.88 -13.31
N ASN A 150 14.96 -6.97 -13.38
CA ASN A 150 15.02 -5.64 -12.80
C ASN A 150 14.09 -5.55 -11.58
N PRO A 151 14.56 -5.94 -10.37
CA PRO A 151 13.71 -6.01 -9.18
C PRO A 151 13.27 -4.61 -8.72
N ILE A 152 12.00 -4.50 -8.30
CA ILE A 152 11.45 -3.29 -7.68
C ILE A 152 11.19 -3.57 -6.20
N LEU A 153 11.89 -2.85 -5.33
CA LEU A 153 11.63 -2.83 -3.89
C LEU A 153 10.57 -1.79 -3.57
N VAL A 154 9.54 -2.20 -2.84
CA VAL A 154 8.51 -1.31 -2.30
C VAL A 154 8.39 -1.58 -0.81
N GLY A 155 8.31 -0.54 0.01
CA GLY A 155 8.09 -0.70 1.44
C GLY A 155 7.69 0.58 2.12
N PHE A 156 7.14 0.43 3.32
CA PHE A 156 6.76 1.55 4.17
C PHE A 156 7.99 2.15 4.84
N ALA A 157 8.08 3.48 4.83
CA ALA A 157 9.05 4.20 5.62
C ALA A 157 8.57 4.31 7.08
N ASN A 158 9.49 4.23 8.03
CA ASN A 158 9.21 4.46 9.46
C ASN A 158 8.16 3.51 10.06
N GLY A 159 8.40 2.19 9.95
CA GLY A 159 7.50 1.13 10.44
C GLY A 159 7.34 1.00 11.96
N LYS A 160 7.57 2.07 12.72
CA LYS A 160 7.25 2.16 14.16
C LYS A 160 5.88 2.80 14.42
N ASN A 161 5.30 3.45 13.40
CA ASN A 161 4.17 4.37 13.59
C ASN A 161 2.84 3.90 12.98
N HIS A 162 2.87 2.86 12.15
CA HIS A 162 1.70 2.28 11.49
C HIS A 162 2.07 0.90 11.01
N ASP A 163 1.13 -0.03 10.99
CA ASP A 163 1.30 -1.29 10.27
C ASP A 163 0.98 -1.09 8.79
N GLY A 164 1.51 -1.96 7.92
CA GLY A 164 1.27 -1.83 6.49
C GLY A 164 1.34 -3.15 5.74
N THR A 165 0.41 -3.33 4.82
CA THR A 165 0.30 -4.50 3.94
C THR A 165 0.34 -4.04 2.48
N MET A 166 1.16 -4.69 1.66
CA MET A 166 1.06 -4.59 0.22
C MET A 166 0.20 -5.70 -0.32
N ARG A 167 -0.70 -5.37 -1.23
CA ARG A 167 -1.58 -6.32 -1.94
C ARG A 167 -1.33 -6.22 -3.43
N LEU A 168 -0.87 -7.32 -4.02
CA LEU A 168 -0.76 -7.46 -5.47
C LEU A 168 -2.02 -8.17 -5.97
N ARG A 169 -2.78 -7.56 -6.88
CA ARG A 169 -4.03 -8.11 -7.40
C ARG A 169 -4.37 -7.63 -8.79
N THR A 170 -5.29 -8.30 -9.46
CA THR A 170 -5.83 -7.83 -10.75
C THR A 170 -6.84 -6.72 -10.49
N GLY A 171 -6.56 -5.53 -11.00
CA GLY A 171 -7.49 -4.41 -11.06
C GLY A 171 -8.19 -4.29 -12.43
N PRO A 172 -9.09 -3.30 -12.59
CA PRO A 172 -9.88 -3.12 -13.81
C PRO A 172 -9.04 -2.92 -15.07
N THR A 173 -7.85 -2.32 -14.94
CA THR A 173 -6.96 -1.98 -16.06
C THR A 173 -5.68 -2.81 -16.11
N GLY A 174 -5.58 -3.87 -15.31
CA GLY A 174 -4.39 -4.72 -15.22
C GLY A 174 -3.90 -4.90 -13.78
N THR A 175 -2.64 -5.30 -13.64
CA THR A 175 -2.04 -5.60 -12.33
C THR A 175 -1.85 -4.35 -11.49
N GLU A 176 -2.29 -4.41 -10.24
CA GLU A 176 -2.17 -3.34 -9.27
C GLU A 176 -1.42 -3.78 -8.02
N LEU A 177 -0.54 -2.91 -7.53
CA LEU A 177 0.06 -3.00 -6.21
C LEU A 177 -0.56 -1.94 -5.31
N TRP A 178 -1.26 -2.39 -4.28
CA TRP A 178 -1.86 -1.55 -3.26
C TRP A 178 -0.95 -1.52 -2.06
N CYS A 179 -0.49 -0.34 -1.67
CA CYS A 179 0.30 -0.13 -0.45
C CYS A 179 -0.63 0.43 0.63
N GLU A 180 -1.25 -0.47 1.41
CA GLU A 180 -2.23 -0.14 2.44
C GLU A 180 -1.56 0.07 3.80
N ALA A 181 -1.61 1.30 4.33
CA ALA A 181 -1.22 1.62 5.70
C ALA A 181 -2.44 1.58 6.61
N PHE A 182 -2.33 0.89 7.75
CA PHE A 182 -3.37 0.85 8.77
C PHE A 182 -3.15 1.99 9.76
N LEU A 183 -4.20 2.80 9.92
CA LEU A 183 -4.22 3.87 10.91
C LEU A 183 -4.57 3.21 12.23
N GLY A 184 -3.61 3.15 13.16
CA GLY A 184 -3.82 2.56 14.48
C GLY A 184 -5.06 3.15 15.16
N ASP A 185 -5.77 2.32 15.91
CA ASP A 185 -7.04 2.65 16.59
C ASP A 185 -7.07 4.09 17.12
N VAL A 186 -7.75 4.98 16.40
CA VAL A 186 -8.30 6.20 16.99
C VAL A 186 -9.70 5.84 17.45
N ILE A 187 -9.78 5.33 18.69
CA ILE A 187 -11.02 5.38 19.48
C ILE A 187 -11.06 6.75 20.16
#